data_AF-A0A5C7YW76-F1
#
_entry.id   AF-A0A5C7YW76-F1
#
_cell.length_a   1.000
_cell.length_b   1.000
_cell.length_c   1.000
_cell.angle_alpha   90.00
_cell.angle_beta   90.00
_cell.angle_gamma   90.00
#
_symmetry.space_group_name_H-M   'P 1'
#
loop_
_entity.id
_entity.type
_entity.pdbx_description
1 polymer ?
#
loop_
_entity_poly.entity_id
_entity_poly.type
_entity_poly.pdbx_seq_one_letter_code
_entity_poly.pdbx_strand_id
1 'polypeptide(L)' 'MQNSVEIFSIALGLVEPWYVKEVVFDKERLQLDVYLGFKKGHLFLADD' A
#
# COMPACT_ATOMS: atom_id res chain seq x y z
N MET A 1 -17.06 -1.75 0.33
CA MET A 1 -15.60 -1.81 0.57
C MET A 1 -14.81 -1.26 -0.62
N GLN A 2 -15.39 -0.40 -1.47
CA GLN A 2 -14.79 -0.02 -2.76
C GLN A 2 -13.71 1.09 -2.68
N ASN A 3 -13.44 1.66 -1.50
CA ASN A 3 -12.71 2.94 -1.40
C ASN A 3 -11.51 2.90 -0.41
N SER A 4 -11.24 1.77 0.25
CA SER A 4 -10.15 1.69 1.23
C SER A 4 -8.77 1.85 0.58
N VAL A 5 -8.54 1.19 -0.56
CA VAL A 5 -7.27 1.25 -1.30
C VAL A 5 -6.93 2.68 -1.73
N GLU A 6 -7.91 3.43 -2.26
CA GLU A 6 -7.73 4.82 -2.67
C GLU A 6 -7.46 5.73 -1.47
N ILE A 7 -8.25 5.60 -0.39
CA ILE A 7 -8.06 6.35 0.86
C ILE A 7 -6.65 6.15 1.40
N PHE A 8 -6.18 4.90 1.51
CA PHE A 8 -4.85 4.61 2.05
C PHE A 8 -3.73 5.02 1.08
N SER A 9 -3.94 4.93 -0.23
CA SER A 9 -2.96 5.42 -1.21
C SER A 9 -2.74 6.92 -1.04
N ILE A 10 -3.83 7.69 -0.88
CA ILE A 10 -3.77 9.14 -0.66
C ILE A 10 -3.17 9.46 0.72
N ALA A 11 -3.66 8.82 1.79
CA ALA A 11 -3.24 9.10 3.16
C ALA A 11 -1.77 8.77 3.42
N LEU A 12 -1.24 7.72 2.79
CA LEU A 12 0.17 7.34 2.89
C LEU A 12 1.07 8.14 1.92
N GLY A 13 0.49 9.00 1.07
CA GLY A 13 1.24 9.78 0.09
C GLY A 13 1.99 8.91 -0.92
N LEU A 14 1.43 7.75 -1.29
CA LEU A 14 2.11 6.83 -2.20
C LEU A 14 2.17 7.46 -3.59
N VAL A 15 3.36 7.42 -4.16
CA VAL A 15 3.64 7.82 -5.54
C VAL A 15 4.10 6.61 -6.33
N GLU A 16 3.94 6.65 -7.65
CA GLU A 16 4.52 5.60 -8.49
C GLU A 16 6.02 5.48 -8.21
N PRO A 17 6.55 4.25 -8.07
CA PRO A 17 5.94 2.97 -8.50
C PRO A 17 5.14 2.23 -7.43
N TRP A 18 5.07 2.79 -6.22
CA TRP A 18 4.42 2.18 -5.07
C TRP A 18 2.90 2.31 -5.17
N TYR A 19 2.18 1.28 -4.73
CA TYR A 19 0.73 1.27 -4.67
C TYR A 19 0.24 0.39 -3.52
N VAL A 20 -0.97 0.63 -3.03
CA VAL A 20 -1.60 -0.28 -2.07
C VAL A 20 -2.04 -1.54 -2.81
N LYS A 21 -1.43 -2.67 -2.47
CA LYS A 21 -1.75 -3.98 -3.06
C LYS A 21 -3.01 -4.57 -2.45
N GLU A 22 -3.13 -4.53 -1.12
CA GLU A 22 -4.28 -5.06 -0.38
C GLU A 22 -4.35 -4.42 1.01
N VAL A 23 -5.56 -4.42 1.58
CA VAL A 23 -5.85 -3.93 2.93
C VAL A 23 -6.62 -5.02 3.66
N VAL A 24 -6.06 -5.53 4.74
CA VAL A 24 -6.61 -6.62 5.54
C VAL A 24 -6.92 -6.08 6.94
N PHE A 25 -8.19 -6.21 7.36
CA PHE A 25 -8.60 -5.82 8.70
C PHE A 25 -8.97 -7.06 9.51
N ASP A 26 -8.13 -7.38 10.49
CA ASP A 26 -8.36 -8.42 11.48
C ASP A 26 -9.08 -7.83 12.69
N LYS A 27 -10.37 -8.14 12.81
CA LYS A 27 -11.23 -7.65 13.90
C LYS A 27 -10.92 -8.30 15.25
N GLU A 28 -10.42 -9.53 15.26
CA GLU A 28 -10.12 -10.25 16.49
C GLU A 28 -8.83 -9.71 17.11
N ARG A 29 -7.85 -9.39 16.26
CA ARG A 29 -6.58 -8.81 16.68
C ARG A 29 -6.60 -7.28 16.73
N LEU A 30 -7.71 -6.66 16.32
CA LEU A 30 -7.86 -5.20 16.17
C LEU A 30 -6.72 -4.59 15.34
N GLN A 31 -6.34 -5.28 14.27
CA GLN A 31 -5.18 -4.95 13.46
C GLN A 31 -5.61 -4.62 12.04
N LEU A 32 -4.99 -3.59 11.48
CA LEU A 32 -5.15 -3.20 10.08
C LEU A 32 -3.80 -3.33 9.38
N ASP A 33 -3.72 -4.27 8.46
CA ASP A 33 -2.53 -4.50 7.64
C ASP A 33 -2.73 -3.90 6.25
N VAL A 34 -1.81 -3.01 5.86
CA VAL A 34 -1.79 -2.41 4.53
C VAL A 34 -0.55 -2.92 3.81
N TYR A 35 -0.76 -3.76 2.80
CA TYR A 35 0.32 -4.33 2.03
C TYR A 35 0.61 -3.45 0.82
N LEU A 36 1.87 -3.09 0.65
CA LEU A 36 2.33 -2.27 -0.47
C LEU A 36 2.91 -3.14 -1.58
N GLY A 37 2.61 -2.78 -2.81
CA GLY A 37 3.20 -3.34 -4.02
C GLY A 37 4.10 -2.33 -4.70
N PHE A 38 4.98 -2.82 -5.55
CA PHE A 38 5.84 -2.03 -6.41
C PHE A 38 5.66 -2.49 -7.86
N LYS A 39 5.33 -1.57 -8.77
CA LYS A 39 5.07 -1.93 -10.17
C LYS A 39 6.34 -2.43 -10.85
N LYS A 40 6.27 -3.65 -11.41
CA LYS A 40 7.37 -4.26 -12.18
C LYS A 40 7.82 -3.34 -13.31
N GLY A 41 9.14 -3.27 -13.55
CA GLY A 41 9.75 -2.47 -14.61
C GLY A 41 10.15 -1.06 -14.19
N HIS A 42 9.76 -0.63 -12.98
CA HIS A 42 10.30 0.59 -12.39
C HIS A 42 11.59 0.29 -11.63
N LEU A 43 12.42 1.32 -11.44
CA LEU A 43 13.65 1.27 -10.69
C LEU A 43 13.52 2.22 -9.50
N PHE A 44 14.18 1.90 -8.39
CA PHE A 44 14.37 2.79 -7.26
C PHE A 44 15.86 2.87 -6.97
N LEU A 45 16.31 4.03 -6.51
CA LEU A 45 17.66 4.18 -5.97
C LEU A 45 17.73 3.36 -4.68
N ALA A 46 18.59 2.35 -4.68
CA ALA A 46 19.06 1.72 -3.46
C ALA A 46 20.45 2.31 -3.19
N ASP A 47 20.65 2.86 -2.00
CA ASP A 47 21.99 3.18 -1.54
C ASP A 47 22.74 1.86 -1.25
N ASP A 48 24.04 1.82 -1.57
CA ASP A 48 24.94 0.68 -1.31
C ASP A 48 25.16 0.45 0.20
#